data_AF-A0A0A2EJ14-F1
#
_entry.id   AF-A0A0A2EJ14-F1
#
_cell.length_a   1.000
_cell.length_b   1.000
_cell.length_c   1.000
_cell.angle_alpha   90.00
_cell.angle_beta   90.00
_cell.angle_gamma   90.00
#
_symmetry.space_group_name_H-M   'P 1'
#
loop_
_entity.id
_entity.type
_entity.pdbx_description
1 polymer ?
#
loop_
_entity_poly.entity_id
_entity_poly.type
_entity_poly.pdbx_seq_one_letter_code
_entity_poly.pdbx_strand_id
1 'polypeptide(L)'
;MIVNRYLKLWLPVITLHALHQLEESISFFQWYIDNADKIPSWLLIQTTENAQIAVENPEYFIFASIGQILFVSILAFVFRHKENVTKVLIFVYILGLSFFLIWHIAVSYVAHSYSPIMVTCIGGLYLVPKWIYKLFALHINS
;
A
#
# COMPACT_ATOMS: atom_id res chain seq x y z
N MET A 1 -8.78 -2.01 30.63
CA MET A 1 -9.16 -2.48 29.28
C MET A 1 -7.89 -2.93 28.58
N ILE A 2 -7.74 -4.22 28.24
CA ILE A 2 -6.54 -4.74 27.57
C ILE A 2 -6.53 -4.17 26.15
N VAL A 3 -5.52 -3.36 25.82
CA VAL A 3 -5.36 -2.81 24.48
C VAL A 3 -4.81 -3.92 23.58
N ASN A 4 -5.53 -4.25 22.51
CA ASN A 4 -5.11 -5.22 21.51
C ASN A 4 -3.72 -4.89 20.97
N ARG A 5 -2.78 -5.81 21.17
CA ARG A 5 -1.36 -5.59 20.92
C ARG A 5 -1.04 -5.33 19.44
N TYR A 6 -1.86 -5.85 18.53
CA TYR A 6 -1.68 -5.72 17.08
C TYR A 6 -2.12 -4.36 16.55
N LEU A 7 -2.96 -3.60 17.27
CA LEU A 7 -3.34 -2.23 16.87
C LEU A 7 -2.15 -1.27 16.84
N LYS A 8 -1.07 -1.57 17.58
CA LYS A 8 0.18 -0.78 17.55
C LYS A 8 0.84 -0.73 16.16
N LEU A 9 0.53 -1.69 15.29
CA LEU A 9 1.00 -1.72 13.90
C LEU A 9 0.05 -1.00 12.94
N TRP A 10 -1.18 -0.68 13.36
CA TRP A 10 -2.20 -0.16 12.48
C TRP A 10 -1.89 1.26 12.00
N LEU A 11 -1.57 2.16 12.93
CA LEU A 11 -1.21 3.54 12.64
C LEU A 11 0.00 3.66 11.68
N PRO A 12 1.15 3.02 11.94
CA PRO A 12 2.29 3.15 11.02
C PRO A 12 2.01 2.54 9.63
N VAL A 13 1.24 1.45 9.53
CA VAL A 13 0.88 0.85 8.22
C VAL A 13 -0.08 1.75 7.44
N ILE A 14 -1.13 2.28 8.08
CA ILE A 14 -2.07 3.18 7.41
C ILE A 14 -1.43 4.50 7.00
N THR A 15 -0.48 5.03 7.80
CA THR A 15 0.29 6.22 7.43
C THR A 15 1.13 5.97 6.19
N LEU A 16 1.87 4.85 6.12
CA LEU A 16 2.65 4.54 4.92
C LEU A 16 1.75 4.36 3.70
N HIS A 17 0.62 3.67 3.85
CA HIS A 17 -0.34 3.51 2.76
C HIS A 17 -0.91 4.85 2.28
N ALA A 18 -1.32 5.73 3.20
CA ALA A 18 -1.85 7.05 2.83
C ALA A 18 -0.80 7.91 2.13
N LEU A 19 0.45 7.92 2.61
CA LEU A 19 1.55 8.62 1.96
C LEU A 19 1.84 8.03 0.57
N HIS A 20 1.77 6.71 0.44
CA HIS A 20 1.99 6.02 -0.82
C HIS A 20 0.93 6.39 -1.88
N GLN A 21 -0.34 6.44 -1.49
CA GLN A 21 -1.43 6.91 -2.35
C GLN A 21 -1.23 8.38 -2.76
N LEU A 22 -0.71 9.22 -1.85
CA LEU A 22 -0.40 10.61 -2.14
C LEU A 22 0.70 10.72 -3.20
N GLU A 23 1.79 9.97 -3.05
CA GLU A 23 2.87 9.89 -4.04
C GLU A 23 2.36 9.40 -5.41
N GLU A 24 1.53 8.35 -5.41
CA GLU A 24 0.93 7.79 -6.62
C GLU A 24 0.10 8.84 -7.38
N SER A 25 -0.73 9.61 -6.65
CA SER A 25 -1.59 10.66 -7.21
C SER A 25 -0.84 11.83 -7.85
N ILE A 26 0.39 12.12 -7.40
CA ILE A 26 1.13 13.31 -7.88
C ILE A 26 1.66 13.10 -9.30
N SER A 27 2.17 11.91 -9.60
CA SER A 27 2.87 11.71 -10.88
C SER A 27 3.00 10.27 -11.37
N PHE A 28 2.64 9.27 -10.57
CA PHE A 28 2.86 7.89 -10.97
C PHE A 28 1.99 7.50 -12.17
N PHE A 29 0.72 7.92 -12.20
CA PHE A 29 -0.19 7.57 -13.30
C PHE A 29 0.28 8.12 -14.65
N GLN A 30 0.70 9.38 -14.71
CA GLN A 30 1.25 9.96 -15.93
C GLN A 30 2.53 9.23 -16.36
N TRP A 31 3.44 9.00 -15.42
CA TRP A 31 4.66 8.25 -15.69
C TRP A 31 4.37 6.84 -16.21
N TYR A 32 3.35 6.17 -15.66
CA TYR A 32 2.93 4.83 -16.05
C TYR A 32 2.42 4.79 -17.49
N ILE A 33 1.60 5.78 -17.88
CA ILE A 33 1.14 5.95 -19.27
C ILE A 33 2.34 6.15 -20.21
N ASP A 34 3.26 7.05 -19.85
CA ASP A 34 4.40 7.45 -20.68
C ASP A 34 5.44 6.33 -20.87
N ASN A 35 5.40 5.28 -20.04
CA ASN A 35 6.37 4.17 -20.07
C ASN A 35 5.71 2.80 -20.25
N ALA A 36 4.40 2.75 -20.53
CA ALA A 36 3.64 1.50 -20.68
C ALA A 36 4.20 0.59 -21.77
N ASP A 37 4.72 1.17 -22.85
CA ASP A 37 5.35 0.49 -23.98
C ASP A 37 6.63 -0.28 -23.60
N LYS A 38 7.29 0.14 -22.51
CA LYS A 38 8.52 -0.47 -22.00
C LYS A 38 8.25 -1.56 -20.95
N ILE A 39 7.01 -1.68 -20.48
CA ILE A 39 6.63 -2.59 -19.41
C ILE A 39 6.07 -3.88 -20.05
N PRO A 40 6.61 -5.06 -19.72
CA PRO A 40 6.10 -6.31 -20.27
C PRO A 40 4.69 -6.59 -19.76
N SER A 41 3.86 -7.21 -20.61
CA SER A 41 2.43 -7.40 -20.35
C SER A 41 2.10 -8.13 -19.04
N TRP A 42 2.96 -9.05 -18.59
CA TRP A 42 2.78 -9.77 -17.32
C TRP A 42 2.95 -8.88 -16.07
N LEU A 43 3.57 -7.71 -16.23
CA LEU A 43 3.78 -6.73 -15.16
C LEU A 43 2.78 -5.56 -15.22
N LEU A 44 1.94 -5.50 -16.26
CA LEU A 44 0.85 -4.54 -16.37
C LEU A 44 -0.33 -5.00 -15.48
N ILE A 45 -0.40 -4.48 -14.25
CA ILE A 45 -1.51 -4.77 -13.33
C ILE A 45 -2.71 -3.84 -13.57
N GLN A 46 -2.45 -2.62 -14.05
CA GLN A 46 -3.49 -1.69 -14.47
C GLN A 46 -3.45 -1.55 -15.98
N THR A 47 -4.62 -1.38 -16.59
CA THR A 47 -4.67 -0.95 -17.98
C THR A 47 -4.17 0.48 -18.07
N THR A 48 -3.52 0.84 -19.18
CA THR A 48 -3.19 2.23 -19.48
C THR A 48 -4.44 3.12 -19.45
N GLU A 49 -5.61 2.55 -19.80
CA GLU A 49 -6.92 3.17 -19.68
C GLU A 49 -7.27 3.56 -18.22
N ASN A 50 -7.03 2.69 -17.23
CA ASN A 50 -7.27 3.03 -15.82
C ASN A 50 -6.34 4.16 -15.34
N ALA A 51 -5.08 4.15 -15.79
CA ALA A 51 -4.15 5.23 -15.48
C ALA A 51 -4.56 6.54 -16.16
N GLN A 52 -5.07 6.49 -17.40
CA GLN A 52 -5.63 7.65 -18.09
C GLN A 52 -6.83 8.21 -17.34
N ILE A 53 -7.76 7.36 -16.90
CA ILE A 53 -8.91 7.79 -16.08
C ILE A 53 -8.43 8.47 -14.80
N ALA A 54 -7.39 7.95 -14.14
CA ALA A 54 -6.83 8.54 -12.92
C ALA A 54 -6.16 9.91 -13.16
N VAL A 55 -5.57 10.13 -14.34
CA VAL A 55 -5.02 11.44 -14.74
C VAL A 55 -6.13 12.43 -15.11
N GLU A 56 -7.13 11.98 -15.87
CA GLU A 56 -8.22 12.82 -16.37
C GLU A 56 -9.24 13.17 -15.27
N ASN A 57 -9.46 12.26 -14.32
CA ASN A 57 -10.44 12.38 -13.24
C ASN A 57 -9.78 12.03 -11.88
N PRO A 58 -8.83 12.85 -11.40
CA PRO A 58 -8.07 12.57 -10.18
C PRO A 58 -8.97 12.41 -8.94
N GLU A 59 -10.18 13.00 -8.94
CA GLU A 59 -11.16 12.83 -7.88
C GLU A 59 -11.59 11.37 -7.69
N TYR A 60 -11.64 10.56 -8.76
CA TYR A 60 -11.99 9.14 -8.63
C TYR A 60 -10.94 8.38 -7.84
N PHE A 61 -9.67 8.66 -8.11
CA PHE A 61 -8.57 8.10 -7.33
C PHE A 61 -8.66 8.57 -5.87
N ILE A 62 -8.85 9.88 -5.63
CA ILE A 62 -8.98 10.43 -4.27
C ILE A 62 -10.12 9.75 -3.50
N PHE A 63 -11.31 9.61 -4.10
CA PHE A 63 -12.45 8.95 -3.46
C PHE A 63 -12.19 7.46 -3.22
N ALA A 64 -11.53 6.76 -4.14
CA ALA A 64 -11.13 5.38 -3.96
C ALA A 64 -10.13 5.22 -2.80
N SER A 65 -9.10 6.07 -2.73
CA SER A 65 -8.11 6.07 -1.65
C SER A 65 -8.75 6.37 -0.29
N ILE A 66 -9.63 7.37 -0.22
CA ILE A 66 -10.40 7.69 1.01
C ILE A 66 -11.26 6.48 1.41
N GLY A 67 -11.99 5.90 0.45
CA GLY A 67 -12.82 4.72 0.69
C GLY A 67 -12.03 3.54 1.24
N GLN A 68 -10.85 3.26 0.67
CA GLN A 68 -9.96 2.19 1.11
C GLN A 68 -9.42 2.44 2.52
N ILE A 69 -8.95 3.66 2.82
CA ILE A 69 -8.45 4.06 4.15
C ILE A 69 -9.56 3.97 5.20
N LEU A 70 -10.76 4.45 4.89
CA LEU A 70 -11.91 4.35 5.78
C LEU A 70 -12.31 2.90 6.02
N PHE A 71 -12.38 2.09 4.97
CA PHE A 71 -12.74 0.68 5.06
C PHE A 71 -11.79 -0.09 5.99
N VAL A 72 -10.48 0.02 5.79
CA VAL A 72 -9.49 -0.67 6.65
C VAL A 72 -9.51 -0.13 8.08
N SER A 73 -9.81 1.16 8.27
CA SER A 73 -9.96 1.77 9.60
C SER A 73 -11.19 1.24 10.33
N ILE A 74 -12.32 1.10 9.62
CA ILE A 74 -13.56 0.53 10.16
C ILE A 74 -13.33 -0.93 10.55
N LEU A 75 -12.67 -1.73 9.71
CA LEU A 75 -12.34 -3.12 10.03
C LEU A 75 -11.52 -3.21 11.33
N ALA A 76 -10.47 -2.40 11.45
CA ALA A 76 -9.67 -2.37 12.68
C ALA A 76 -10.48 -1.94 13.90
N PHE A 77 -11.38 -0.97 13.76
CA PHE A 77 -12.24 -0.53 14.85
C PHE A 77 -13.24 -1.62 15.26
N VAL A 78 -13.92 -2.26 14.31
CA VAL A 78 -14.90 -3.32 14.56
C VAL A 78 -14.24 -4.50 15.26
N PHE A 79 -13.07 -4.93 14.79
CA PHE A 79 -12.35 -6.08 15.33
C PHE A 79 -11.35 -5.73 16.44
N ARG A 80 -11.37 -4.51 16.99
CA ARG A 80 -10.38 -4.02 17.97
C ARG A 80 -10.21 -4.90 19.20
N HIS A 81 -11.24 -5.66 19.59
CA HIS A 81 -11.22 -6.55 20.76
C HIS A 81 -10.90 -8.01 20.42
N LYS A 82 -10.70 -8.35 19.14
CA LYS A 82 -10.49 -9.72 18.65
C LYS A 82 -9.05 -9.89 18.15
N GLU A 83 -8.12 -10.20 19.04
CA GLU A 83 -6.68 -10.25 18.71
C GLU A 83 -6.34 -11.12 17.51
N ASN A 84 -6.88 -12.35 17.44
CA ASN A 84 -6.65 -13.26 16.30
C ASN A 84 -7.12 -12.65 14.97
N VAL A 85 -8.25 -11.95 14.97
CA VAL A 85 -8.78 -11.31 13.76
C VAL A 85 -7.92 -10.10 13.40
N THR A 86 -7.56 -9.25 14.37
CA THR A 86 -6.67 -8.10 14.12
C THR A 86 -5.31 -8.53 13.60
N LYS A 87 -4.75 -9.65 14.09
CA LYS A 87 -3.51 -10.24 13.57
C LYS A 87 -3.62 -10.58 12.08
N VAL A 88 -4.69 -11.29 11.69
CA VAL A 88 -4.92 -11.65 10.29
C VAL A 88 -5.15 -10.39 9.44
N LEU A 89 -5.95 -9.44 9.92
CA LEU A 89 -6.22 -8.19 9.21
C LEU A 89 -4.93 -7.38 8.97
N ILE A 90 -4.07 -7.22 9.99
CA ILE A 90 -2.82 -6.45 9.81
C ILE A 90 -1.84 -7.21 8.92
N PHE A 91 -1.82 -8.55 9.00
CA PHE A 91 -1.00 -9.37 8.13
C PHE A 91 -1.39 -9.21 6.66
N VAL A 92 -2.68 -9.36 6.36
CA VAL A 92 -3.23 -9.18 5.01
C VAL A 92 -2.98 -7.76 4.51
N TYR A 93 -3.15 -6.77 5.37
CA TYR A 93 -2.89 -5.37 5.00
C TYR A 93 -1.41 -5.12 4.68
N ILE A 94 -0.49 -5.63 5.49
CA ILE A 94 0.95 -5.56 5.23
C ILE A 94 1.28 -6.26 3.91
N LEU A 95 0.73 -7.46 3.66
CA LEU A 95 0.97 -8.18 2.41
C LEU A 95 0.48 -7.41 1.18
N GLY A 96 -0.74 -6.87 1.23
CA GLY A 96 -1.29 -6.06 0.14
C GLY A 96 -0.43 -4.82 -0.11
N LEU A 97 -0.07 -4.07 0.94
CA LEU A 97 0.80 -2.92 0.82
C LEU A 97 2.17 -3.31 0.25
N SER A 98 2.76 -4.41 0.72
CA SER A 98 4.06 -4.91 0.23
C SER A 98 4.03 -5.23 -1.26
N PHE A 99 2.95 -5.85 -1.72
CA PHE A 99 2.77 -6.18 -3.13
C PHE A 99 2.82 -4.93 -4.01
N PHE A 100 2.06 -3.89 -3.68
CA PHE A 100 2.06 -2.65 -4.45
C PHE A 100 3.42 -1.94 -4.41
N LEU A 101 4.04 -1.82 -3.23
CA LEU A 101 5.35 -1.19 -3.10
C LEU A 101 6.42 -1.89 -3.96
N ILE A 102 6.46 -3.23 -3.93
CA ILE A 102 7.40 -4.02 -4.75
C ILE A 102 7.05 -3.90 -6.23
N TRP A 103 5.77 -3.91 -6.58
CA TRP A 103 5.32 -3.77 -7.96
C TRP A 103 5.76 -2.44 -8.56
N HIS A 104 5.55 -1.31 -7.87
CA HIS A 104 6.00 0.00 -8.33
C HIS A 104 7.52 0.06 -8.57
N ILE A 105 8.31 -0.55 -7.68
CA ILE A 105 9.77 -0.66 -7.85
C ILE A 105 10.11 -1.50 -9.08
N ALA A 106 9.46 -2.66 -9.24
CA ALA A 106 9.72 -3.56 -10.35
C ALA A 106 9.38 -2.93 -11.71
N VAL A 107 8.23 -2.26 -11.80
CA VAL A 107 7.78 -1.56 -13.02
C VAL A 107 8.75 -0.45 -13.39
N SER A 108 9.17 0.36 -12.41
CA SER A 108 10.17 1.42 -12.63
C SER A 108 11.52 0.86 -13.07
N TYR A 109 11.97 -0.22 -12.44
CA TYR A 109 13.22 -0.89 -12.78
C TYR A 109 13.21 -1.43 -14.21
N VAL A 110 12.14 -2.14 -14.58
CA VAL A 110 12.01 -2.76 -15.92
C VAL A 110 11.84 -1.71 -17.02
N ALA A 111 11.11 -0.62 -16.76
CA ALA A 111 10.98 0.48 -17.71
C ALA A 111 12.29 1.27 -17.92
N HIS A 112 13.35 0.99 -17.13
CA HIS A 112 14.59 1.75 -17.06
C HIS A 112 14.35 3.27 -16.92
N SER A 113 13.26 3.61 -16.22
CA SER A 113 12.77 4.97 -16.04
C SER A 113 12.29 5.08 -14.60
N TYR A 114 12.73 6.10 -13.88
CA TYR A 114 12.33 6.27 -12.50
C TYR A 114 11.04 7.09 -12.45
N SER A 115 9.97 6.51 -11.92
CA SER A 115 8.76 7.27 -11.63
C SER A 115 9.09 8.39 -10.63
N PRO A 116 8.61 9.62 -10.83
CA PRO A 116 8.90 10.71 -9.90
C PRO A 116 8.29 10.37 -8.52
N ILE A 117 9.12 10.47 -7.47
CA ILE A 117 8.73 10.45 -6.06
C ILE A 117 7.96 9.18 -5.64
N MET A 118 8.68 8.08 -5.39
CA MET A 118 8.16 6.92 -4.65
C MET A 118 9.01 6.61 -3.41
N VAL A 119 9.19 7.62 -2.55
CA VAL A 119 9.97 7.50 -1.31
C VAL A 119 9.31 6.50 -0.37
N THR A 120 7.99 6.39 -0.41
CA THR A 120 7.23 5.39 0.35
C THR A 120 7.54 3.97 -0.07
N CYS A 121 7.84 3.70 -1.34
CA CYS A 121 8.28 2.38 -1.81
C CYS A 121 9.62 2.00 -1.17
N ILE A 122 10.59 2.92 -1.15
CA ILE A 122 11.91 2.70 -0.53
C ILE A 122 11.78 2.57 0.99
N GLY A 123 11.04 3.48 1.63
CA GLY A 123 10.75 3.40 3.07
C GLY A 123 10.03 2.11 3.43
N GLY A 124 9.14 1.65 2.57
CA GLY A 124 8.41 0.40 2.66
C GLY A 124 9.32 -0.83 2.69
N LEU A 125 10.37 -0.88 1.85
CA LEU A 125 11.36 -1.97 1.87
C LEU A 125 12.01 -2.15 3.25
N TYR A 126 12.17 -1.08 4.03
CA TYR A 126 12.69 -1.14 5.39
C TYR A 126 11.60 -1.37 6.45
N LEU A 127 10.47 -0.68 6.33
CA LEU A 127 9.40 -0.70 7.34
C LEU A 127 8.60 -2.01 7.33
N VAL A 128 8.32 -2.57 6.15
CA VAL A 128 7.54 -3.81 6.01
C VAL A 128 8.20 -4.99 6.74
N PRO A 129 9.49 -5.33 6.50
CA PRO A 129 10.14 -6.43 7.22
C PRO A 129 10.11 -6.22 8.74
N LYS A 130 10.29 -4.96 9.19
CA LYS A 130 10.23 -4.60 10.61
C LYS A 130 8.83 -4.85 11.20
N TRP A 131 7.76 -4.56 10.47
CA TRP A 131 6.40 -4.84 10.92
C TRP A 131 6.06 -6.32 10.89
N ILE A 132 6.50 -7.06 9.87
CA ILE A 132 6.36 -8.52 9.80
C ILE A 132 7.07 -9.16 11.00
N TYR A 133 8.30 -8.76 11.29
CA TYR A 133 9.02 -9.23 12.48
C TYR A 133 8.24 -8.95 13.77
N LYS A 134 7.75 -7.71 13.96
CA LYS A 134 6.94 -7.35 15.13
C LYS A 134 5.65 -8.16 15.23
N LEU A 135 5.00 -8.44 14.11
CA LEU A 135 3.78 -9.24 14.05
C LEU A 135 4.01 -10.66 14.60
N PHE A 136 5.11 -11.30 14.21
CA PHE A 136 5.49 -12.63 14.70
C PHE A 136 6.06 -12.60 16.12
N ALA A 137 6.86 -11.60 16.48
CA ALA A 137 7.38 -11.45 17.84
C ALA A 137 6.26 -11.23 18.88
N LEU A 138 5.19 -10.51 18.52
CA LEU A 138 4.01 -10.34 19.37
C LEU A 138 3.21 -11.64 19.56
N HIS A 139 3.36 -12.59 18.63
CA HIS A 139 2.72 -13.91 18.70
C HIS A 139 3.51 -14.92 19.53
N ILE A 140 4.84 -14.83 19.55
CA ILE A 140 5.68 -15.72 20.38
C ILE A 140 5.54 -15.37 21.88
N ASN A 141 5.29 -14.10 22.19
CA ASN A 141 5.13 -13.60 23.57
C ASN A 141 3.67 -13.65 24.08
N SER A 142 2.78 -14.44 23.46
CA SER A 142 1.37 -14.63 23.85
C SER A 142 1.13 -16.03 24.35
#